data_AF-A0A093ZQP9-F1
#
_entry.id   AF-A0A093ZQP9-F1
#
_cell.length_a   1.000
_cell.length_b   1.000
_cell.length_c   1.000
_cell.angle_alpha   90.00
_cell.angle_beta   90.00
_cell.angle_gamma   90.00
#
_symmetry.space_group_name_H-M   'P 1'
#
loop_
_entity.id
_entity.type
_entity.pdbx_description
1 polymer ?
#
loop_
_entity_poly.entity_id
_entity_poly.type
_entity_poly.pdbx_seq_one_letter_code
_entity_poly.pdbx_strand_id
1 'polypeptide(L)'
;MTIDSRELGILHSVGSEPLAALRDEARVSRHRVNFVIDPSKGAVVSNCPYPHAVFFNFYREVYLRQEGPMAPKSPLDEPVISGPFSLYEGSFILEFLEPHPSRDATVLIRATYKHDHPLCKQGKDHPQSPPLHLHFNQSETFQVLQGQVATVEGWSVTTTVYTREDGPHEIKPWVPHSFNPVPDSPEDTVLLVWAHPDDVDEMMDRVFFTNLLMYVSDVHEKKVSLNPFQIMLTQHVSATALIWFPTATWLGPLRWWVPWKVQALFAAAGRLMGLTPMMKRYTSEEEFAEIQKTKRT
;
A
#
# COMPACT_ATOMS: atom_id res chain seq x y z
N MET A 1 28.96 -4.15 -48.27
CA MET A 1 29.46 -2.80 -48.59
C MET A 1 29.75 -2.14 -47.27
N THR A 2 31.03 -1.92 -47.01
CA THR A 2 31.62 -1.60 -45.70
C THR A 2 32.18 -0.19 -45.76
N ILE A 3 31.85 0.66 -44.79
CA ILE A 3 32.47 1.96 -44.49
C ILE A 3 32.44 2.05 -42.97
N ASP A 4 33.54 1.80 -42.25
CA ASP A 4 34.80 2.54 -42.05
C ASP A 4 34.72 3.54 -40.88
N SER A 5 35.74 3.38 -40.04
CA SER A 5 36.02 3.93 -38.74
C SER A 5 37.32 4.72 -38.86
N ARG A 6 37.29 6.03 -38.60
CA ARG A 6 38.44 6.88 -38.24
C ARG A 6 37.97 8.31 -38.09
N GLU A 7 38.08 8.87 -36.88
CA GLU A 7 38.83 10.08 -36.55
C GLU A 7 39.11 10.05 -35.03
N LEU A 8 40.35 9.72 -34.67
CA LEU A 8 41.31 10.58 -33.95
C LEU A 8 40.99 10.70 -32.44
N GLY A 9 41.68 10.01 -31.52
CA GLY A 9 43.13 10.03 -31.28
C GLY A 9 43.50 11.37 -30.61
N ILE A 10 43.88 11.42 -29.33
CA ILE A 10 45.28 11.24 -28.89
C ILE A 10 45.35 11.00 -27.36
N LEU A 11 46.22 10.06 -26.99
CA LEU A 11 46.72 9.67 -25.66
C LEU A 11 47.89 10.56 -25.19
N HIS A 12 48.11 10.61 -23.86
CA HIS A 12 49.38 10.45 -23.11
C HIS A 12 49.17 11.09 -21.71
N SER A 13 49.74 10.69 -20.58
CA SER A 13 50.44 9.49 -20.05
C SER A 13 51.11 9.96 -18.75
N VAL A 14 50.75 9.33 -17.62
CA VAL A 14 51.59 8.96 -16.45
C VAL A 14 52.41 10.04 -15.70
N GLY A 15 52.21 10.12 -14.37
CA GLY A 15 53.14 10.72 -13.42
C GLY A 15 52.76 10.40 -11.96
N SER A 16 53.66 9.76 -11.24
CA SER A 16 53.59 9.13 -9.91
C SER A 16 53.88 10.06 -8.71
N GLU A 17 53.09 9.95 -7.63
CA GLU A 17 53.34 10.06 -6.14
C GLU A 17 54.32 11.11 -5.52
N PRO A 18 54.33 11.42 -4.18
CA PRO A 18 53.44 11.08 -3.04
C PRO A 18 53.14 12.20 -1.98
N LEU A 19 52.35 11.83 -0.95
CA LEU A 19 52.41 12.21 0.49
C LEU A 19 51.75 13.50 1.06
N ALA A 20 50.77 13.22 1.94
CA ALA A 20 50.47 13.83 3.25
C ALA A 20 49.86 15.26 3.34
N ALA A 21 48.59 15.32 3.72
CA ALA A 21 48.12 15.90 4.99
C ALA A 21 46.58 16.00 5.00
N LEU A 22 45.94 15.25 5.90
CA LEU A 22 44.70 15.57 6.64
C LEU A 22 44.25 14.29 7.35
N ARG A 23 44.87 14.08 8.52
CA ARG A 23 44.35 13.21 9.60
C ARG A 23 43.45 14.07 10.48
N ASP A 24 42.58 13.38 11.23
CA ASP A 24 41.60 13.83 12.24
C ASP A 24 40.17 13.91 11.67
N GLU A 25 39.15 13.20 12.13
CA GLU A 25 38.92 12.27 13.24
C GLU A 25 37.66 11.45 12.89
N ALA A 26 37.67 10.12 13.07
CA ALA A 26 36.49 9.29 13.35
C ALA A 26 36.93 7.85 13.61
N ARG A 27 37.40 7.60 14.83
CA ARG A 27 37.85 6.29 15.30
C ARG A 27 36.61 5.45 15.70
N VAL A 28 36.00 4.74 14.75
CA VAL A 28 34.96 3.74 15.07
C VAL A 28 35.64 2.51 15.67
N SER A 29 35.54 2.37 17.00
CA SER A 29 36.06 1.19 17.70
C SER A 29 35.25 -0.06 17.30
N ARG A 30 35.92 -1.03 16.66
CA ARG A 30 35.36 -2.37 16.45
C ARG A 30 35.44 -3.14 17.76
N HIS A 31 34.33 -3.23 18.49
CA HIS A 31 34.21 -4.17 19.61
C HIS A 31 33.98 -5.58 19.05
N ARG A 32 34.97 -6.47 19.19
CA ARG A 32 34.79 -7.91 18.99
C ARG A 32 34.05 -8.46 20.20
N VAL A 33 32.86 -9.02 19.99
CA VAL A 33 32.14 -9.79 21.01
C VAL A 33 32.68 -11.22 20.97
N ASN A 34 33.35 -11.65 22.03
CA ASN A 34 33.74 -13.05 22.21
C ASN A 34 32.66 -13.75 23.05
N PHE A 35 32.15 -14.86 22.55
CA PHE A 35 31.26 -15.75 23.31
C PHE A 35 32.11 -16.82 23.99
N VAL A 36 31.97 -16.96 25.31
CA VAL A 36 32.52 -18.11 26.06
C VAL A 36 31.35 -18.99 26.45
N ILE A 37 31.38 -20.24 26.02
CA ILE A 37 30.36 -21.25 26.34
C ILE A 37 30.87 -22.02 27.57
N ASP A 38 30.17 -21.89 28.70
CA ASP A 38 30.34 -22.78 29.87
C ASP A 38 29.34 -23.94 29.74
N PRO A 39 29.78 -25.19 29.54
CA PRO A 39 28.89 -26.33 29.32
C PRO A 39 28.10 -26.76 30.56
N SER A 40 28.40 -26.22 31.75
CA SER A 40 27.81 -26.68 33.01
C SER A 40 26.56 -25.91 33.44
N LYS A 41 26.23 -24.79 32.76
CA LYS A 41 25.03 -23.97 33.03
C LYS A 41 24.44 -23.55 31.69
N GLY A 42 23.35 -24.19 31.28
CA GLY A 42 22.68 -23.97 29.99
C GLY A 42 22.01 -22.61 29.82
N ALA A 43 22.74 -21.51 30.00
CA ALA A 43 22.27 -20.15 29.72
C ALA A 43 23.41 -19.27 29.19
N VAL A 44 23.17 -18.64 28.04
CA VAL A 44 24.07 -17.63 27.46
C VAL A 44 23.88 -16.32 28.22
N VAL A 45 24.89 -15.90 28.98
CA VAL A 45 24.88 -14.59 29.65
C VAL A 45 25.70 -13.62 28.82
N SER A 46 25.03 -12.61 28.26
CA SER A 46 25.66 -11.49 27.54
C SER A 46 26.12 -10.43 28.54
N ASN A 47 27.43 -10.12 28.56
CA ASN A 47 28.00 -9.01 29.31
C ASN A 47 27.89 -7.69 28.52
N CYS A 48 26.67 -7.30 28.15
CA CYS A 48 26.42 -5.95 27.62
C CYS A 48 26.09 -5.01 28.78
N PRO A 49 26.81 -3.89 28.97
CA PRO A 49 26.65 -3.01 30.14
C PRO A 49 25.38 -2.14 30.11
N TYR A 50 24.49 -2.33 29.13
CA TYR A 50 23.24 -1.58 29.03
C TYR A 50 22.04 -2.51 29.23
N PRO A 51 21.11 -2.18 30.14
CA PRO A 51 19.92 -2.99 30.36
C PRO A 51 19.09 -3.05 29.07
N HIS A 52 18.58 -4.23 28.72
CA HIS A 52 17.79 -4.53 27.51
C HIS A 52 16.67 -3.51 27.21
N ALA A 53 16.16 -2.81 28.23
CA ALA A 53 15.15 -1.76 28.09
C ALA A 53 15.60 -0.52 27.30
N VAL A 54 16.89 -0.15 27.32
CA VAL A 54 17.38 1.08 26.68
C VAL A 54 17.54 0.89 25.17
N PHE A 55 17.96 -0.30 24.72
CA PHE A 55 18.09 -0.59 23.29
C PHE A 55 16.70 -0.71 22.61
N PHE A 56 15.72 -1.26 23.33
CA PHE A 56 14.33 -1.33 22.85
C PHE A 56 13.66 0.04 22.78
N ASN A 57 13.92 0.92 23.76
CA ASN A 57 13.39 2.29 23.74
C ASN A 57 14.08 3.15 22.69
N PHE A 58 15.38 2.99 22.44
CA PHE A 58 16.07 3.72 21.37
C PHE A 58 15.56 3.32 19.97
N TYR A 59 15.28 2.03 19.74
CA TYR A 59 14.66 1.57 18.49
C TYR A 59 13.24 2.12 18.30
N ARG A 60 12.46 2.20 19.38
CA ARG A 60 11.10 2.78 19.37
C ARG A 60 11.11 4.30 19.16
N GLU A 61 12.04 5.02 19.78
CA GLU A 61 12.12 6.48 19.64
C GLU A 61 12.69 6.93 18.29
N VAL A 62 13.64 6.19 17.71
CA VAL A 62 14.29 6.58 16.45
C VAL A 62 13.50 6.12 15.22
N TYR A 63 12.74 5.01 15.30
CA TYR A 63 12.03 4.46 14.13
C TYR A 63 10.50 4.51 14.19
N LEU A 64 9.87 4.66 15.36
CA LEU A 64 8.39 4.71 15.47
C LEU A 64 7.83 6.10 15.79
N ARG A 65 8.69 7.13 15.89
CA ARG A 65 8.27 8.50 16.19
C ARG A 65 8.70 9.47 15.08
N GLN A 66 8.10 9.34 13.90
CA GLN A 66 7.92 10.53 13.07
C GLN A 66 6.69 11.27 13.62
N GLU A 67 6.90 12.21 14.55
CA GLU A 67 5.86 13.20 14.89
C GLU A 67 5.75 14.19 13.73
N GLY A 68 5.15 13.73 12.63
CA GLY A 68 4.49 14.63 11.68
C GLY A 68 3.21 15.18 12.32
N PRO A 69 2.61 16.24 11.74
CA PRO A 69 1.28 16.67 12.15
C PRO A 69 0.32 15.46 12.13
N MET A 70 -0.43 15.30 13.22
CA MET A 70 -1.42 14.23 13.35
C MET A 70 -2.41 14.34 12.18
N ALA A 71 -2.67 13.22 11.50
CA ALA A 71 -3.64 13.20 10.41
C ALA A 71 -4.99 13.75 10.90
N PRO A 72 -5.71 14.54 10.08
CA PRO A 72 -7.03 15.02 10.43
C PRO A 72 -7.93 13.87 10.91
N LYS A 73 -8.65 14.11 12.00
CA LYS A 73 -9.66 13.18 12.52
C LYS A 73 -10.83 13.06 11.53
N SER A 74 -11.52 11.92 11.57
CA SER A 74 -12.77 11.80 10.83
C SER A 74 -13.83 12.77 11.41
N PRO A 75 -14.80 13.23 10.60
CA PRO A 75 -15.85 14.13 11.10
C PRO A 75 -16.79 13.51 12.14
N LEU A 76 -16.75 12.19 12.32
CA LEU A 76 -17.67 11.42 13.18
C LEU A 76 -16.95 10.77 14.37
N ASP A 77 -15.74 11.24 14.72
CA ASP A 77 -14.91 10.72 15.83
C ASP A 77 -14.64 9.20 15.75
N GLU A 78 -14.45 8.69 14.53
CA GLU A 78 -14.27 7.25 14.28
C GLU A 78 -12.86 6.81 14.70
N PRO A 79 -12.74 5.93 15.72
CA PRO A 79 -11.44 5.54 16.28
C PRO A 79 -10.67 4.63 15.32
N VAL A 80 -9.34 4.71 15.36
CA VAL A 80 -8.46 3.78 14.65
C VAL A 80 -8.50 2.42 15.35
N ILE A 81 -8.79 1.37 14.58
CA ILE A 81 -8.84 -0.02 15.07
C ILE A 81 -7.68 -0.88 14.56
N SER A 82 -6.98 -0.44 13.50
CA SER A 82 -5.79 -1.12 12.99
C SER A 82 -4.92 -0.18 12.13
N GLY A 83 -3.62 -0.43 12.09
CA GLY A 83 -2.61 0.46 11.50
C GLY A 83 -1.95 1.40 12.53
N PRO A 84 -1.19 2.42 12.09
CA PRO A 84 -0.91 2.75 10.69
C PRO A 84 0.01 1.73 10.02
N PHE A 85 -0.33 1.36 8.77
CA PHE A 85 0.54 0.58 7.89
C PHE A 85 1.25 1.52 6.92
N SER A 86 2.58 1.47 6.89
CA SER A 86 3.40 2.22 5.94
C SER A 86 3.59 1.37 4.69
N LEU A 87 2.98 1.79 3.59
CA LEU A 87 2.97 1.09 2.29
C LEU A 87 3.74 1.90 1.25
N TYR A 88 4.23 1.21 0.22
CA TYR A 88 4.97 1.75 -0.92
C TYR A 88 6.13 2.66 -0.48
N GLU A 89 7.04 2.10 0.33
CA GLU A 89 8.20 2.81 0.87
C GLU A 89 7.82 4.03 1.77
N GLY A 90 6.58 4.06 2.25
CA GLY A 90 6.03 5.13 3.08
C GLY A 90 5.37 6.26 2.31
N SER A 91 5.16 6.11 1.00
CA SER A 91 4.38 7.08 0.21
C SER A 91 2.90 7.07 0.56
N PHE A 92 2.39 5.95 1.07
CA PHE A 92 0.98 5.74 1.36
C PHE A 92 0.81 5.11 2.74
N ILE A 93 0.13 5.82 3.64
CA ILE A 93 -0.18 5.33 4.99
C ILE A 93 -1.64 4.89 5.03
N LEU A 94 -1.89 3.70 5.58
CA LEU A 94 -3.21 3.10 5.68
C LEU A 94 -3.59 2.88 7.15
N GLU A 95 -4.74 3.38 7.56
CA GLU A 95 -5.35 3.13 8.87
C GLU A 95 -6.79 2.64 8.67
N PHE A 96 -7.19 1.60 9.41
CA PHE A 96 -8.59 1.18 9.47
C PHE A 96 -9.26 1.80 10.68
N LEU A 97 -10.43 2.37 10.47
CA LEU A 97 -11.25 3.00 11.49
C LEU A 97 -12.50 2.17 11.74
N GLU A 98 -13.07 2.28 12.93
CA GLU A 98 -14.40 1.76 13.22
C GLU A 98 -15.45 2.66 12.52
N PRO A 99 -16.21 2.14 11.54
CA PRO A 99 -17.18 2.97 10.83
C PRO A 99 -18.32 3.39 11.77
N HIS A 100 -18.68 4.67 11.74
CA HIS A 100 -19.88 5.13 12.42
C HIS A 100 -21.12 4.46 11.80
N PRO A 101 -22.13 4.03 12.60
CA PRO A 101 -23.30 3.31 12.08
C PRO A 101 -24.06 4.03 10.95
N SER A 102 -24.04 5.37 10.94
CA SER A 102 -24.68 6.16 9.89
C SER A 102 -24.01 6.07 8.50
N ARG A 103 -22.83 5.43 8.39
CA ARG A 103 -22.15 5.24 7.10
C ARG A 103 -22.62 4.00 6.36
N ASP A 104 -23.31 3.07 7.03
CA ASP A 104 -23.70 1.78 6.43
C ASP A 104 -22.49 1.03 5.83
N ALA A 105 -21.34 1.14 6.50
CA ALA A 105 -20.05 0.78 5.92
C ALA A 105 -19.50 -0.55 6.45
N THR A 106 -19.07 -1.41 5.53
CA THR A 106 -18.37 -2.68 5.84
C THR A 106 -16.91 -2.48 6.24
N VAL A 107 -16.35 -1.33 5.91
CA VAL A 107 -14.97 -0.93 6.19
C VAL A 107 -14.86 0.57 6.10
N LEU A 108 -14.03 1.17 6.95
CA LEU A 108 -13.63 2.57 6.84
C LEU A 108 -12.10 2.65 6.88
N ILE A 109 -11.53 3.33 5.90
CA ILE A 109 -10.10 3.50 5.72
C ILE A 109 -9.80 5.00 5.80
N ARG A 110 -8.79 5.37 6.59
CA ARG A 110 -8.10 6.64 6.45
C ARG A 110 -6.79 6.37 5.71
N ALA A 111 -6.67 6.97 4.54
CA ALA A 111 -5.50 6.88 3.69
C ALA A 111 -4.76 8.22 3.67
N THR A 112 -3.44 8.19 3.66
CA THR A 112 -2.60 9.39 3.52
C THR A 112 -1.58 9.18 2.41
N TYR A 113 -1.57 10.05 1.40
CA TYR A 113 -0.45 10.19 0.48
C TYR A 113 0.52 11.26 0.98
N LYS A 114 1.81 10.92 1.03
CA LYS A 114 2.88 11.83 1.44
C LYS A 114 3.25 12.81 0.33
N HIS A 115 3.01 14.10 0.56
CA HIS A 115 3.20 15.17 -0.43
C HIS A 115 4.59 15.16 -1.06
N ASP A 116 5.61 15.10 -0.21
CA ASP A 116 7.02 15.19 -0.62
C ASP A 116 7.57 13.87 -1.17
N HIS A 117 6.80 12.78 -1.11
CA HIS A 117 7.30 11.48 -1.53
C HIS A 117 7.38 11.40 -3.07
N PRO A 118 8.52 10.96 -3.66
CA PRO A 118 8.69 10.90 -5.11
C PRO A 118 7.62 10.09 -5.85
N LEU A 119 7.14 8.99 -5.24
CA LEU A 119 6.05 8.20 -5.81
C LEU A 119 4.76 9.02 -5.97
N CYS A 120 4.43 9.90 -5.03
CA CYS A 120 3.19 10.72 -5.10
C CYS A 120 3.24 11.73 -6.24
N LYS A 121 4.44 12.12 -6.70
CA LYS A 121 4.63 12.97 -7.90
C LYS A 121 4.32 12.25 -9.21
N GLN A 122 4.17 10.91 -9.19
CA GLN A 122 3.80 10.12 -10.37
C GLN A 122 2.29 10.16 -10.67
N GLY A 123 1.48 10.68 -9.75
CA GLY A 123 0.04 10.83 -9.94
C GLY A 123 -0.63 9.48 -10.26
N LYS A 124 -1.28 9.37 -11.41
CA LYS A 124 -1.94 8.14 -11.89
C LYS A 124 -1.00 6.93 -12.02
N ASP A 125 0.30 7.16 -12.16
CA ASP A 125 1.31 6.11 -12.29
C ASP A 125 1.86 5.67 -10.92
N HIS A 126 1.38 6.25 -9.81
CA HIS A 126 1.69 5.82 -8.46
C HIS A 126 1.31 4.34 -8.28
N PRO A 127 2.16 3.49 -7.66
CA PRO A 127 1.94 2.04 -7.61
C PRO A 127 0.69 1.61 -6.81
N GLN A 128 0.23 2.43 -5.87
CA GLN A 128 -1.06 2.22 -5.18
C GLN A 128 -2.27 2.51 -6.07
N SER A 129 -2.16 3.38 -7.09
CA SER A 129 -3.32 3.78 -7.89
C SER A 129 -3.91 2.55 -8.55
N PRO A 130 -5.13 2.13 -8.15
CA PRO A 130 -5.68 0.89 -8.63
C PRO A 130 -5.93 1.00 -10.14
N PRO A 131 -5.78 -0.09 -10.91
CA PRO A 131 -6.23 -0.10 -12.29
C PRO A 131 -7.72 0.27 -12.34
N LEU A 132 -8.19 0.77 -13.49
CA LEU A 132 -9.61 1.06 -13.66
C LEU A 132 -10.44 -0.22 -13.42
N HIS A 133 -11.37 -0.15 -12.49
CA HIS A 133 -12.18 -1.28 -12.04
C HIS A 133 -13.62 -0.84 -11.74
N LEU A 134 -14.51 -1.78 -11.47
CA LEU A 134 -15.83 -1.52 -10.94
C LEU A 134 -16.22 -2.58 -9.91
N HIS A 135 -17.14 -2.22 -9.02
CA HIS A 135 -17.75 -3.13 -8.06
C HIS A 135 -19.18 -3.44 -8.49
N PHE A 136 -19.62 -4.69 -8.32
CA PHE A 136 -20.98 -5.09 -8.67
C PHE A 136 -21.99 -4.84 -7.55
N ASN A 137 -21.57 -4.97 -6.30
CA ASN A 137 -22.47 -5.06 -5.14
C ASN A 137 -22.40 -3.84 -4.21
N GLN A 138 -21.27 -3.16 -4.11
CA GLN A 138 -21.07 -2.04 -3.19
C GLN A 138 -20.67 -0.76 -3.93
N SER A 139 -21.12 0.37 -3.38
CA SER A 139 -20.54 1.68 -3.64
C SER A 139 -19.20 1.81 -2.92
N GLU A 140 -18.30 2.63 -3.47
CA GLU A 140 -17.11 3.11 -2.77
C GLU A 140 -17.21 4.63 -2.66
N THR A 141 -17.12 5.16 -1.44
CA THR A 141 -17.23 6.60 -1.19
C THR A 141 -15.90 7.17 -0.70
N PHE A 142 -15.55 8.33 -1.24
CA PHE A 142 -14.33 9.07 -0.94
C PHE A 142 -14.69 10.38 -0.25
N GLN A 143 -13.96 10.74 0.80
CA GLN A 143 -14.08 12.07 1.41
C GLN A 143 -12.69 12.61 1.72
N VAL A 144 -12.31 13.70 1.07
CA VAL A 144 -11.03 14.36 1.34
C VAL A 144 -11.12 15.11 2.66
N LEU A 145 -10.16 14.85 3.54
CA LEU A 145 -10.00 15.57 4.80
C LEU A 145 -8.90 16.62 4.70
N GLN A 146 -7.90 16.46 3.83
CA GLN A 146 -6.79 17.40 3.63
C GLN A 146 -6.13 17.14 2.27
N GLY A 147 -5.53 18.16 1.66
CA GLY A 147 -4.89 18.04 0.36
C GLY A 147 -5.88 17.76 -0.77
N GLN A 148 -5.47 16.94 -1.74
CA GLN A 148 -6.20 16.74 -3.00
C GLN A 148 -6.02 15.31 -3.53
N VAL A 149 -7.12 14.67 -3.91
CA VAL A 149 -7.11 13.37 -4.60
C VAL A 149 -7.81 13.50 -5.94
N ALA A 150 -7.31 12.82 -6.97
CA ALA A 150 -8.03 12.70 -8.24
C ALA A 150 -8.77 11.38 -8.27
N THR A 151 -10.02 11.39 -8.73
CA THR A 151 -10.71 10.17 -9.18
C THR A 151 -10.82 10.19 -10.70
N VAL A 152 -10.78 9.01 -11.29
CA VAL A 152 -11.16 8.77 -12.67
C VAL A 152 -12.47 8.02 -12.63
N GLU A 153 -13.52 8.54 -13.26
CA GLU A 153 -14.86 7.95 -13.15
C GLU A 153 -15.56 7.80 -14.51
N GLY A 154 -16.34 6.73 -14.59
CA GLY A 154 -17.29 6.48 -15.66
C GLY A 154 -16.65 5.95 -16.93
N TRP A 155 -17.52 5.60 -17.88
CA TRP A 155 -17.10 5.05 -19.17
C TRP A 155 -16.40 6.07 -20.07
N SER A 156 -16.52 7.36 -19.76
CA SER A 156 -15.77 8.44 -20.41
C SER A 156 -14.38 8.63 -19.82
N VAL A 157 -14.04 7.93 -18.72
CA VAL A 157 -12.72 8.00 -18.07
C VAL A 157 -12.39 9.43 -17.63
N THR A 158 -13.38 10.13 -17.08
CA THR A 158 -13.26 11.54 -16.71
C THR A 158 -12.46 11.67 -15.42
N THR A 159 -11.46 12.54 -15.41
CA THR A 159 -10.69 12.85 -14.20
C THR A 159 -11.26 14.08 -13.49
N THR A 160 -11.53 13.95 -12.20
CA THR A 160 -11.97 15.04 -11.33
C THR A 160 -11.07 15.10 -10.10
N VAL A 161 -10.64 16.30 -9.72
CA VAL A 161 -9.86 16.53 -8.48
C VAL A 161 -10.82 16.94 -7.37
N TYR A 162 -10.70 16.27 -6.23
CA TYR A 162 -11.50 16.51 -5.04
C TYR A 162 -10.64 17.11 -3.94
N THR A 163 -11.28 17.99 -3.18
CA THR A 163 -10.78 18.73 -2.03
C THR A 163 -11.73 18.52 -0.86
N ARG A 164 -11.40 19.08 0.32
CA ARG A 164 -12.25 18.99 1.51
C ARG A 164 -13.64 19.60 1.25
N GLU A 165 -13.68 20.67 0.46
CA GLU A 165 -14.86 21.48 0.17
C GLU A 165 -15.92 20.71 -0.64
N ASP A 166 -15.51 19.67 -1.37
CA ASP A 166 -16.40 18.86 -2.21
C ASP A 166 -17.25 17.86 -1.40
N GLY A 167 -16.86 17.58 -0.15
CA GLY A 167 -17.56 16.63 0.72
C GLY A 167 -17.43 15.17 0.27
N PRO A 168 -18.30 14.26 0.77
CA PRO A 168 -18.33 12.88 0.33
C PRO A 168 -18.74 12.72 -1.14
N HIS A 169 -17.91 12.00 -1.91
CA HIS A 169 -18.15 11.61 -3.30
C HIS A 169 -18.39 10.10 -3.39
N GLU A 170 -19.62 9.70 -3.70
CA GLU A 170 -20.01 8.30 -3.82
C GLU A 170 -19.86 7.82 -5.27
N ILE A 171 -19.12 6.72 -5.45
CA ILE A 171 -19.06 5.98 -6.70
C ILE A 171 -19.94 4.74 -6.58
N LYS A 172 -21.00 4.71 -7.38
CA LYS A 172 -22.03 3.66 -7.33
C LYS A 172 -21.56 2.33 -7.94
N PRO A 173 -22.22 1.20 -7.62
CA PRO A 173 -22.01 -0.05 -8.33
C PRO A 173 -22.09 0.14 -9.85
N TRP A 174 -21.31 -0.67 -10.57
CA TRP A 174 -21.22 -0.67 -12.04
C TRP A 174 -20.63 0.58 -12.68
N VAL A 175 -20.12 1.53 -11.89
CA VAL A 175 -19.41 2.70 -12.39
C VAL A 175 -17.91 2.39 -12.41
N PRO A 176 -17.25 2.40 -13.59
CA PRO A 176 -15.80 2.31 -13.66
C PRO A 176 -15.12 3.42 -12.87
N HIS A 177 -14.13 3.08 -12.06
CA HIS A 177 -13.36 4.08 -11.34
C HIS A 177 -11.93 3.66 -11.03
N SER A 178 -11.13 4.66 -10.69
CA SER A 178 -9.79 4.60 -10.12
C SER A 178 -9.55 5.89 -9.34
N PHE A 179 -8.51 5.94 -8.51
CA PHE A 179 -8.10 7.14 -7.82
C PHE A 179 -6.57 7.21 -7.68
N ASN A 180 -6.05 8.43 -7.58
CA ASN A 180 -4.62 8.66 -7.53
C ASN A 180 -4.26 9.93 -6.76
N PRO A 181 -3.04 10.01 -6.21
CA PRO A 181 -2.54 11.27 -5.64
C PRO A 181 -2.48 12.34 -6.73
N VAL A 182 -2.67 13.60 -6.35
CA VAL A 182 -2.42 14.74 -7.23
C VAL A 182 -0.95 15.16 -7.07
N PRO A 183 -0.11 15.12 -8.13
CA PRO A 183 1.33 15.43 -8.02
C PRO A 183 1.63 16.79 -7.37
N ASP A 184 0.78 17.77 -7.69
CA ASP A 184 0.90 19.17 -7.26
C ASP A 184 0.00 19.50 -6.07
N SER A 185 -0.57 18.50 -5.38
CA SER A 185 -1.27 18.72 -4.11
C SER A 185 -0.36 19.51 -3.17
N PRO A 186 -0.79 20.59 -2.49
CA PRO A 186 0.11 21.48 -1.77
C PRO A 186 0.61 20.93 -0.42
N GLU A 187 0.02 19.83 0.05
CA GLU A 187 0.27 19.23 1.36
C GLU A 187 -0.07 17.72 1.34
N ASP A 188 0.21 17.02 2.44
CA ASP A 188 -0.17 15.61 2.60
C ASP A 188 -1.67 15.47 2.31
N THR A 189 -2.02 14.51 1.45
CA THR A 189 -3.42 14.26 1.10
C THR A 189 -3.97 13.19 2.02
N VAL A 190 -4.97 13.55 2.81
CA VAL A 190 -5.65 12.63 3.74
C VAL A 190 -7.08 12.47 3.29
N LEU A 191 -7.52 11.24 3.10
CA LEU A 191 -8.88 10.92 2.66
C LEU A 191 -9.46 9.76 3.46
N LEU A 192 -10.78 9.76 3.59
CA LEU A 192 -11.56 8.61 4.00
C LEU A 192 -12.05 7.86 2.78
N VAL A 193 -12.01 6.53 2.84
CA VAL A 193 -12.57 5.62 1.84
C VAL A 193 -13.40 4.57 2.56
N TRP A 194 -14.63 4.31 2.11
CA TRP A 194 -15.47 3.26 2.67
C TRP A 194 -16.34 2.58 1.63
N ALA A 195 -16.66 1.32 1.88
CA ALA A 195 -17.54 0.50 1.05
C ALA A 195 -18.89 0.24 1.75
N HIS A 196 -20.00 0.45 1.04
CA HIS A 196 -21.38 0.32 1.52
C HIS A 196 -22.32 -0.18 0.41
N PRO A 197 -23.47 -0.80 0.70
CA PRO A 197 -24.04 -1.08 2.03
C PRO A 197 -23.39 -2.30 2.71
N ASP A 198 -23.76 -2.59 3.96
CA ASP A 198 -23.19 -3.69 4.75
C ASP A 198 -23.87 -5.06 4.61
N ASP A 199 -24.97 -5.11 3.88
CA ASP A 199 -25.88 -6.26 3.76
C ASP A 199 -25.79 -6.98 2.41
N VAL A 200 -24.58 -7.08 1.84
CA VAL A 200 -24.36 -7.71 0.53
C VAL A 200 -23.44 -8.92 0.56
N ASP A 201 -23.66 -9.82 -0.39
CA ASP A 201 -22.73 -10.91 -0.69
C ASP A 201 -21.40 -10.36 -1.22
N GLU A 202 -20.31 -11.09 -0.96
CA GLU A 202 -18.96 -10.76 -1.50
C GLU A 202 -18.48 -9.35 -1.12
N MET A 203 -18.78 -8.93 0.12
CA MET A 203 -18.41 -7.61 0.64
C MET A 203 -16.89 -7.35 0.69
N MET A 204 -16.53 -6.11 0.38
CA MET A 204 -15.22 -5.52 0.59
C MET A 204 -15.05 -5.07 2.04
N ASP A 205 -14.56 -5.96 2.88
CA ASP A 205 -14.34 -5.67 4.28
C ASP A 205 -12.88 -5.35 4.63
N ARG A 206 -12.62 -5.13 5.92
CA ARG A 206 -11.26 -4.94 6.45
C ARG A 206 -10.31 -6.08 6.06
N VAL A 207 -10.76 -7.33 6.05
CA VAL A 207 -9.90 -8.48 5.70
C VAL A 207 -9.51 -8.39 4.23
N PHE A 208 -10.46 -8.12 3.35
CA PHE A 208 -10.22 -7.93 1.93
C PHE A 208 -9.19 -6.82 1.68
N PHE A 209 -9.44 -5.61 2.18
CA PHE A 209 -8.53 -4.48 1.94
C PHE A 209 -7.16 -4.67 2.58
N THR A 210 -7.09 -5.24 3.79
CA THR A 210 -5.80 -5.55 4.43
C THR A 210 -4.99 -6.51 3.56
N ASN A 211 -5.61 -7.61 3.12
CA ASN A 211 -4.91 -8.60 2.30
C ASN A 211 -4.51 -8.05 0.94
N LEU A 212 -5.41 -7.34 0.26
CA LEU A 212 -5.13 -6.77 -1.06
C LEU A 212 -4.03 -5.72 -0.98
N LEU A 213 -4.20 -4.68 -0.16
CA LEU A 213 -3.32 -3.51 -0.15
C LEU A 213 -1.92 -3.84 0.38
N MET A 214 -1.82 -4.68 1.42
CA MET A 214 -0.52 -5.13 1.93
C MET A 214 0.20 -6.00 0.89
N TYR A 215 -0.52 -6.90 0.21
CA TYR A 215 0.08 -7.76 -0.81
C TYR A 215 0.60 -6.98 -2.01
N VAL A 216 -0.18 -6.04 -2.56
CA VAL A 216 0.28 -5.26 -3.72
C VAL A 216 1.44 -4.33 -3.37
N SER A 217 1.48 -3.81 -2.13
CA SER A 217 2.63 -3.07 -1.63
C SER A 217 3.87 -3.96 -1.48
N ASP A 218 3.75 -5.14 -0.88
CA ASP A 218 4.87 -6.09 -0.72
C ASP A 218 5.39 -6.59 -2.08
N VAL A 219 4.53 -6.72 -3.10
CA VAL A 219 4.92 -7.02 -4.48
C VAL A 219 5.75 -5.87 -5.06
N HIS A 220 5.27 -4.63 -4.93
CA HIS A 220 5.98 -3.44 -5.43
C HIS A 220 7.37 -3.30 -4.79
N GLU A 221 7.43 -3.48 -3.47
CA GLU A 221 8.66 -3.41 -2.68
C GLU A 221 9.54 -4.66 -2.78
N LYS A 222 9.17 -5.62 -3.64
CA LYS A 222 9.92 -6.85 -3.92
C LYS A 222 10.12 -7.76 -2.69
N LYS A 223 9.26 -7.62 -1.69
CA LYS A 223 9.21 -8.50 -0.50
C LYS A 223 8.55 -9.83 -0.81
N VAL A 224 7.68 -9.85 -1.82
CA VAL A 224 7.07 -11.07 -2.37
C VAL A 224 7.01 -10.97 -3.90
N SER A 225 6.89 -12.12 -4.57
CA SER A 225 6.63 -12.15 -6.03
C SER A 225 5.14 -12.11 -6.32
N LEU A 226 4.75 -11.44 -7.41
CA LEU A 226 3.36 -11.44 -7.88
C LEU A 226 2.94 -12.85 -8.29
N ASN A 227 2.00 -13.41 -7.53
CA ASN A 227 1.21 -14.58 -7.92
C ASN A 227 -0.09 -14.11 -8.61
N PRO A 228 -0.27 -14.35 -9.92
CA PRO A 228 -1.47 -13.95 -10.66
C PRO A 228 -2.73 -14.69 -10.17
N PHE A 229 -2.62 -15.93 -9.69
CA PHE A 229 -3.77 -16.65 -9.14
C PHE A 229 -4.24 -16.05 -7.82
N GLN A 230 -3.30 -15.61 -6.97
CA GLN A 230 -3.62 -14.97 -5.69
C GLN A 230 -4.34 -13.63 -5.91
N ILE A 231 -3.80 -12.74 -6.75
CA ILE A 231 -4.40 -11.42 -6.96
C ILE A 231 -5.79 -11.54 -7.59
N MET A 232 -5.95 -12.42 -8.58
CA MET A 232 -7.24 -12.64 -9.24
C MET A 232 -8.26 -13.29 -8.29
N LEU A 233 -7.82 -14.21 -7.42
CA LEU A 233 -8.67 -14.78 -6.36
C LEU A 233 -9.14 -13.69 -5.39
N THR A 234 -8.23 -12.87 -4.87
CA THR A 234 -8.56 -11.80 -3.93
C THR A 234 -9.54 -10.79 -4.54
N GLN A 235 -9.33 -10.37 -5.80
CA GLN A 235 -10.27 -9.45 -6.47
C GLN A 235 -11.61 -10.09 -6.85
N HIS A 236 -11.63 -11.37 -7.22
CA HIS A 236 -12.87 -12.02 -7.63
C HIS A 236 -13.83 -12.20 -6.45
N VAL A 237 -13.33 -12.41 -5.22
CA VAL A 237 -14.21 -12.60 -4.06
C VAL A 237 -14.82 -11.32 -3.51
N SER A 238 -14.44 -10.16 -4.07
CA SER A 238 -15.00 -8.86 -3.71
C SER A 238 -15.95 -8.32 -4.78
N ALA A 239 -16.50 -9.18 -5.64
CA ALA A 239 -17.39 -8.80 -6.73
C ALA A 239 -16.83 -7.62 -7.56
N THR A 240 -15.51 -7.63 -7.83
CA THR A 240 -14.77 -6.52 -8.46
C THR A 240 -14.17 -6.94 -9.79
N ALA A 241 -14.53 -6.23 -10.86
CA ALA A 241 -14.02 -6.48 -12.20
C ALA A 241 -13.05 -5.40 -12.66
N LEU A 242 -11.94 -5.81 -13.27
CA LEU A 242 -11.07 -4.89 -14.00
C LEU A 242 -11.75 -4.42 -15.29
N ILE A 243 -11.38 -3.22 -15.76
CA ILE A 243 -11.83 -2.69 -17.04
C ILE A 243 -10.70 -2.76 -18.06
N TRP A 244 -10.93 -3.52 -19.12
CA TRP A 244 -10.01 -3.60 -20.27
C TRP A 244 -10.51 -2.74 -21.41
N PHE A 245 -9.58 -2.02 -22.05
CA PHE A 245 -9.85 -1.14 -23.19
C PHE A 245 -10.99 -0.14 -22.91
N PRO A 246 -10.86 0.71 -21.86
CA PRO A 246 -11.97 1.53 -21.39
C PRO A 246 -12.54 2.48 -22.47
N THR A 247 -11.70 2.97 -23.39
CA THR A 247 -12.09 3.89 -24.47
C THR A 247 -12.67 3.18 -25.71
N ALA A 248 -12.59 1.85 -25.80
CA ALA A 248 -13.14 1.08 -26.91
C ALA A 248 -14.65 0.85 -26.72
N THR A 249 -15.44 1.93 -26.82
CA THR A 249 -16.89 1.93 -26.52
C THR A 249 -17.69 0.91 -27.32
N TRP A 250 -17.25 0.58 -28.54
CA TRP A 250 -17.86 -0.44 -29.41
C TRP A 250 -17.84 -1.86 -28.83
N LEU A 251 -16.94 -2.15 -27.88
CA LEU A 251 -16.92 -3.44 -27.15
C LEU A 251 -18.08 -3.58 -26.16
N GLY A 252 -18.75 -2.47 -25.80
CA GLY A 252 -19.87 -2.47 -24.87
C GLY A 252 -19.51 -3.14 -23.54
N PRO A 253 -20.32 -4.10 -23.05
CA PRO A 253 -20.06 -4.85 -21.81
C PRO A 253 -18.82 -5.75 -21.84
N LEU A 254 -18.26 -6.08 -23.01
CA LEU A 254 -17.09 -6.97 -23.09
C LEU A 254 -15.86 -6.41 -22.36
N ARG A 255 -15.79 -5.08 -22.20
CA ARG A 255 -14.73 -4.37 -21.48
C ARG A 255 -14.57 -4.79 -20.02
N TRP A 256 -15.64 -5.23 -19.37
CA TRP A 256 -15.61 -5.73 -17.99
C TRP A 256 -15.96 -7.22 -17.89
N TRP A 257 -16.79 -7.74 -18.81
CA TRP A 257 -17.23 -9.13 -18.75
C TRP A 257 -16.10 -10.12 -19.05
N VAL A 258 -15.26 -9.82 -20.06
CA VAL A 258 -14.09 -10.66 -20.38
C VAL A 258 -13.09 -10.70 -19.23
N PRO A 259 -12.59 -9.56 -18.70
CA PRO A 259 -11.68 -9.61 -17.56
C PRO A 259 -12.30 -10.29 -16.34
N TRP A 260 -13.59 -10.09 -16.07
CA TRP A 260 -14.28 -10.80 -14.99
C TRP A 260 -14.23 -12.33 -15.15
N LYS A 261 -14.48 -12.86 -16.37
CA LYS A 261 -14.38 -14.31 -16.64
C LYS A 261 -12.95 -14.83 -16.53
N VAL A 262 -11.97 -14.03 -16.93
CA VAL A 262 -10.55 -14.37 -16.74
C VAL A 262 -10.20 -14.41 -15.24
N GLN A 263 -10.62 -13.41 -14.47
CA GLN A 263 -10.48 -13.36 -13.01
C GLN A 263 -11.10 -14.61 -12.36
N ALA A 264 -12.33 -14.98 -12.75
CA ALA A 264 -13.03 -16.16 -12.25
C ALA A 264 -12.27 -17.47 -12.51
N LEU A 265 -11.73 -17.63 -13.71
CA LEU A 265 -10.94 -18.80 -14.09
C LEU A 265 -9.67 -18.91 -13.23
N PHE A 266 -8.95 -17.80 -13.06
CA PHE A 266 -7.72 -17.77 -12.26
C PHE A 266 -8.02 -17.96 -10.76
N ALA A 267 -9.12 -17.40 -10.26
CA ALA A 267 -9.58 -17.61 -8.90
C ALA A 267 -9.92 -19.09 -8.64
N ALA A 268 -10.63 -19.74 -9.57
CA ALA A 268 -10.94 -21.17 -9.47
C ALA A 268 -9.67 -22.02 -9.48
N ALA A 269 -8.73 -21.75 -10.39
CA ALA A 269 -7.43 -22.42 -10.41
C ALA A 269 -6.64 -22.21 -9.11
N GLY A 270 -6.62 -20.97 -8.59
CA GLY A 270 -5.97 -20.65 -7.32
C GLY A 270 -6.54 -21.44 -6.16
N ARG A 271 -7.88 -21.58 -6.07
CA ARG A 271 -8.53 -22.42 -5.06
C ARG A 271 -8.16 -23.90 -5.20
N LEU A 272 -8.09 -24.42 -6.42
CA LEU A 272 -7.63 -25.80 -6.68
C LEU A 272 -6.17 -26.01 -6.25
N MET A 273 -5.35 -24.96 -6.29
CA MET A 273 -3.97 -24.95 -5.80
C MET A 273 -3.87 -24.74 -4.28
N GLY A 274 -4.99 -24.62 -3.56
CA GLY A 274 -5.03 -24.41 -2.11
C GLY A 274 -4.86 -22.95 -1.67
N LEU A 275 -4.94 -21.98 -2.60
CA LEU A 275 -4.92 -20.56 -2.24
C LEU A 275 -6.25 -20.13 -1.63
N THR A 276 -6.17 -19.22 -0.66
CA THR A 276 -7.31 -18.59 -0.02
C THR A 276 -7.25 -17.07 -0.22
N PRO A 277 -8.40 -16.37 -0.29
CA PRO A 277 -8.41 -14.91 -0.39
C PRO A 277 -7.76 -14.22 0.81
N MET A 278 -7.95 -14.78 2.00
CA MET A 278 -7.22 -14.40 3.22
C MET A 278 -5.83 -15.05 3.18
N MET A 279 -4.79 -14.22 3.20
CA MET A 279 -3.40 -14.62 3.28
C MET A 279 -2.94 -14.49 4.73
N LYS A 280 -2.57 -15.62 5.35
CA LYS A 280 -2.13 -15.69 6.75
C LYS A 280 -1.00 -14.74 7.13
N ARG A 281 -0.21 -14.31 6.14
CA ARG A 281 0.87 -13.33 6.29
C ARG A 281 0.36 -11.94 6.69
N TYR A 282 -0.84 -11.56 6.24
CA TYR A 282 -1.40 -10.22 6.45
C TYR A 282 -2.59 -10.22 7.41
N THR A 283 -3.23 -11.36 7.63
CA THR A 283 -4.31 -11.51 8.61
C THR A 283 -4.16 -12.85 9.30
N SER A 284 -3.92 -12.85 10.60
CA SER A 284 -3.84 -14.09 11.38
C SER A 284 -5.23 -14.73 11.54
N GLU A 285 -5.29 -16.02 11.89
CA GLU A 285 -6.58 -16.68 12.18
C GLU A 285 -7.28 -16.05 13.40
N GLU A 286 -6.51 -15.58 14.38
CA GLU A 286 -7.02 -14.86 15.55
C GLU A 286 -7.65 -13.53 15.15
N GLU A 287 -6.93 -12.72 14.37
CA GLU A 287 -7.43 -11.43 13.87
C GLU A 287 -8.65 -11.64 12.98
N PHE A 288 -8.64 -12.66 12.12
CA PHE A 288 -9.80 -13.00 11.30
C PHE A 288 -11.01 -13.37 12.16
N ALA A 289 -10.83 -14.17 13.21
CA ALA A 289 -11.89 -14.52 14.14
C ALA A 289 -12.41 -13.32 14.93
N GLU A 290 -11.55 -12.36 15.29
CA GLU A 290 -11.97 -11.11 15.92
C GLU A 290 -12.81 -10.25 14.97
N ILE A 291 -12.39 -10.09 13.72
CA ILE A 291 -13.15 -9.34 12.69
C ILE A 291 -14.54 -9.95 12.49
N GLN A 292 -14.62 -11.28 12.45
CA GLN A 292 -15.90 -11.97 12.30
C GLN A 292 -16.83 -11.82 13.51
N LYS A 293 -16.29 -11.64 14.73
CA LYS A 293 -17.10 -11.41 15.93
C LYS A 293 -17.70 -10.01 15.95
N THR A 294 -16.92 -8.98 15.60
CA THR A 294 -17.40 -7.59 15.58
C THR A 294 -18.53 -7.38 14.57
N LYS A 295 -18.59 -8.17 13.49
CA LYS A 295 -19.69 -8.13 12.52
C LYS A 295 -21.03 -8.70 13.01
N ARG A 296 -21.07 -9.38 14.16
CA ARG A 296 -22.27 -10.08 14.67
C ARG A 296 -22.91 -9.39 15.88
N THR A 297 -22.36 -8.27 16.32
CA THR A 297 -22.80 -7.49 17.48
C THR A 297 -23.34 -6.16 17.03
#